data_AF-A0AAE1FWI2-F1
#
_entry.id   AF-A0AAE1FWI2-F1
#
_cell.length_a   1.000
_cell.length_b   1.000
_cell.length_c   1.000
_cell.angle_alpha   90.00
_cell.angle_beta   90.00
_cell.angle_gamma   90.00
#
_symmetry.space_group_name_H-M   'P 1'
#
loop_
_entity.id
_entity.type
_entity.pdbx_description
1 polymer ?
#
loop_
_entity_poly.entity_id
_entity_poly.type
_entity_poly.pdbx_seq_one_letter_code
_entity_poly.pdbx_strand_id
1 'polypeptide(L)'
;MGQREDFLHRYLDELHKTCPGTTLTPPTTDDINQCIKQLDVETKEHFRLPLNLSIVAILMYSWPDKMNRNTTQTELYSLIHELTLEKLDKRLIDNDLTKHFDRRTRLDKVENWLSALYCEMFIALTHDQLTLQEESVNKLRSKCDTLDLPPDEMMAAFMETRTVKTFRGCDLDCYSVPHKGFQERYGALYIIQGIKQLEKPEESGNVTNIVVSTPGVGQILRSKMQNLIKKFKKPKETRGCSARQLEELQQQPKETGNVINIMRATPGIGQIQLSKMQNLLQMLVGMIPHDWDSIMVKEVVNLLQEAGVNRRDQWLDVIEDTKCSEKVVKAIADHFPLPRASVSAWDDNGPIVIEDGRIAAYEKLLYILPPTQVILDIVGNPASLNCLLASLDRHVCIGLRHRQTYYHPTEDIHPIVDQLLSKVWSPDLSVYIGPLSDYVLSRLQRVRSLREIRLSISSNHQATLLMELIISTSFKDLEDLYVAVTPEVQPAAITTNIPGIDNIWVWLHLLDVTDERVSWACEMVANLINPSQRGYTIWFPRSTLDEAGWIRMIQDLWRRGIKNIWGMWVPETSISSDQAHQLDNICLNTLGASLYRRDFNNWKK
;
A
#
# COMPACT_ATOMS: atom_id res chain seq x y z
N MET A 1 10.32 -2.62 16.65
CA MET A 1 11.56 -2.91 15.90
C MET A 1 12.30 -4.12 16.47
N GLY A 2 12.49 -4.25 17.79
CA GLY A 2 13.24 -5.39 18.40
C GLY A 2 12.86 -6.81 17.93
N GLN A 3 11.57 -7.17 17.88
CA GLN A 3 11.15 -8.53 17.48
C GLN A 3 11.58 -8.92 16.05
N ARG A 4 11.69 -7.96 15.13
CA ARG A 4 12.10 -8.21 13.74
C ARG A 4 13.61 -8.42 13.64
N GLU A 5 14.38 -7.61 14.36
CA GLU A 5 15.84 -7.72 14.40
C GLU A 5 16.26 -9.03 15.08
N ASP A 6 15.59 -9.39 16.17
CA ASP A 6 15.78 -10.67 16.86
C ASP A 6 15.49 -11.87 15.94
N PHE A 7 14.43 -11.78 15.14
CA PHE A 7 14.09 -12.82 14.15
C PHE A 7 15.20 -12.95 13.09
N LEU A 8 15.60 -11.84 12.47
CA LEU A 8 16.63 -11.84 11.42
C LEU A 8 17.96 -12.36 11.95
N HIS A 9 18.37 -11.97 13.16
CA HIS A 9 19.60 -12.45 13.77
C HIS A 9 19.58 -13.97 13.92
N ARG A 10 18.54 -14.53 14.54
CA ARG A 10 18.43 -16.00 14.73
C ARG A 10 18.36 -16.73 13.40
N TYR A 11 17.65 -16.17 12.42
CA TYR A 11 17.50 -16.79 11.11
C TYR A 11 18.81 -16.80 10.32
N LEU A 12 19.54 -15.68 10.34
CA LEU A 12 20.87 -15.60 9.75
C LEU A 12 21.81 -16.59 10.42
N ASP A 13 21.85 -16.65 11.75
CA ASP A 13 22.71 -17.62 12.46
C ASP A 13 22.46 -19.06 11.99
N GLU A 14 21.21 -19.45 11.79
CA GLU A 14 20.89 -20.79 11.26
C GLU A 14 21.23 -20.95 9.77
N LEU A 15 21.05 -19.92 8.95
CA LEU A 15 21.49 -19.95 7.55
C LEU A 15 23.00 -20.19 7.44
N HIS A 16 23.80 -19.54 8.29
CA HIS A 16 25.25 -19.74 8.32
C HIS A 16 25.64 -21.18 8.71
N LYS A 17 24.94 -21.76 9.69
CA LYS A 17 25.20 -23.15 10.13
C LYS A 17 24.85 -24.16 9.05
N THR A 18 23.80 -23.89 8.28
CA THR A 18 23.25 -24.84 7.29
C THR A 18 23.84 -24.66 5.89
N CYS A 19 24.44 -23.51 5.58
CA CYS A 19 25.09 -23.21 4.30
C CYS A 19 26.58 -22.85 4.43
N PRO A 20 27.43 -23.71 5.05
CA PRO A 20 28.87 -23.45 5.17
C PRO A 20 29.53 -23.58 3.80
N GLY A 21 30.10 -22.50 3.26
CA GLY A 21 30.94 -22.56 2.05
C GLY A 21 30.72 -21.50 0.98
N THR A 22 29.87 -20.49 1.20
CA THR A 22 29.83 -19.33 0.31
C THR A 22 31.08 -18.47 0.50
N THR A 23 31.80 -18.17 -0.58
CA THR A 23 33.01 -17.32 -0.58
C THR A 23 32.72 -15.84 -0.33
N LEU A 24 31.45 -15.47 -0.24
CA LEU A 24 31.00 -14.10 0.03
C LEU A 24 30.90 -13.88 1.54
N THR A 25 31.34 -12.70 2.00
CA THR A 25 31.05 -12.24 3.35
C THR A 25 29.53 -12.24 3.53
N PRO A 26 29.01 -13.03 4.47
CA PRO A 26 27.57 -13.17 4.61
C PRO A 26 26.96 -11.88 5.19
N PRO A 27 25.72 -11.54 4.82
CA PRO A 27 25.07 -10.32 5.26
C PRO A 27 24.81 -10.35 6.77
N THR A 28 25.08 -9.23 7.43
CA THR A 28 24.71 -8.99 8.82
C THR A 28 23.25 -8.56 8.93
N THR A 29 22.70 -8.59 10.15
CA THR A 29 21.37 -8.02 10.43
C THR A 29 21.31 -6.54 10.04
N ASP A 30 22.42 -5.81 10.20
CA ASP A 30 22.52 -4.40 9.81
C ASP A 30 22.50 -4.23 8.29
N ASP A 31 23.14 -5.11 7.53
CA ASP A 31 23.09 -5.09 6.06
C ASP A 31 21.66 -5.31 5.55
N ILE A 32 20.94 -6.27 6.14
CA ILE A 32 19.53 -6.52 5.79
C ILE A 32 18.66 -5.34 6.20
N ASN A 33 18.87 -4.79 7.40
CA ASN A 33 18.13 -3.62 7.85
C ASN A 33 18.43 -2.39 7.01
N GLN A 34 19.66 -2.21 6.56
CA GLN A 34 20.06 -1.14 5.65
C GLN A 34 19.42 -1.35 4.29
N CYS A 35 19.44 -2.57 3.74
CA CYS A 35 18.72 -2.91 2.51
C CYS A 35 17.23 -2.58 2.64
N ILE A 36 16.57 -2.98 3.73
CA ILE A 36 15.15 -2.69 3.96
C ILE A 36 14.89 -1.21 4.26
N LYS A 37 15.84 -0.49 4.87
CA LYS A 37 15.74 0.97 5.03
C LYS A 37 15.86 1.71 3.70
N GLN A 38 16.66 1.17 2.77
CA GLN A 38 16.87 1.66 1.42
C GLN A 38 15.76 1.25 0.44
N LEU A 39 15.05 0.17 0.71
CA LEU A 39 13.77 -0.14 0.07
C LEU A 39 12.79 1.01 0.35
N ASP A 40 11.96 1.34 -0.62
CA ASP A 40 11.02 2.47 -0.51
C ASP A 40 10.10 2.30 0.72
N VAL A 41 9.58 3.40 1.26
CA VAL A 41 8.65 3.39 2.40
C VAL A 41 7.47 2.46 2.12
N GLU A 42 7.03 2.42 0.86
CA GLU A 42 5.95 1.56 0.34
C GLU A 42 6.32 0.06 0.48
N THR A 43 7.55 -0.33 0.18
CA THR A 43 7.98 -1.75 0.25
C THR A 43 8.22 -2.23 1.68
N LYS A 44 8.40 -1.33 2.66
CA LYS A 44 8.69 -1.68 4.06
C LYS A 44 7.55 -2.44 4.75
N GLU A 45 6.31 -2.21 4.35
CA GLU A 45 5.14 -2.91 4.91
C GLU A 45 5.13 -4.40 4.52
N HIS A 46 5.46 -4.73 3.26
CA HIS A 46 5.55 -6.12 2.79
C HIS A 46 6.67 -6.90 3.50
N PHE A 47 7.74 -6.23 3.91
CA PHE A 47 8.82 -6.80 4.73
C PHE A 47 8.53 -6.79 6.23
N ARG A 48 7.30 -6.50 6.67
CA ARG A 48 6.87 -6.83 8.04
C ARG A 48 6.57 -8.31 8.19
N LEU A 49 6.24 -8.99 7.10
CA LEU A 49 5.93 -10.42 7.13
C LEU A 49 7.22 -11.25 7.32
N PRO A 50 7.31 -12.12 8.34
CA PRO A 50 8.50 -12.92 8.62
C PRO A 50 8.98 -13.77 7.43
N LEU A 51 8.05 -14.25 6.60
CA LEU A 51 8.39 -15.00 5.40
C LEU A 51 9.15 -14.15 4.39
N ASN A 52 8.62 -12.97 4.04
CA ASN A 52 9.27 -12.10 3.06
C ASN A 52 10.66 -11.69 3.56
N LEU A 53 10.82 -11.47 4.87
CA LEU A 53 12.13 -11.25 5.50
C LEU A 53 13.07 -12.46 5.37
N SER A 54 12.56 -13.67 5.55
CA SER A 54 13.34 -14.90 5.38
C SER A 54 13.83 -15.04 3.94
N ILE A 55 12.97 -14.74 2.97
CA ILE A 55 13.33 -14.80 1.54
C ILE A 55 14.37 -13.72 1.21
N VAL A 56 14.21 -12.49 1.71
CA VAL A 56 15.22 -11.42 1.57
C VAL A 56 16.55 -11.88 2.16
N ALA A 57 16.56 -12.46 3.36
CA ALA A 57 17.79 -12.95 3.99
C ALA A 57 18.46 -14.04 3.12
N ILE A 58 17.71 -15.02 2.62
CA ILE A 58 18.23 -16.06 1.72
C ILE A 58 18.81 -15.44 0.44
N LEU A 59 18.11 -14.47 -0.16
CA LEU A 59 18.51 -13.82 -1.39
C LEU A 59 19.71 -12.89 -1.19
N MET A 60 19.80 -12.13 -0.11
CA MET A 60 21.00 -11.34 0.18
C MET A 60 22.21 -12.23 0.44
N TYR A 61 22.00 -13.38 1.09
CA TYR A 61 23.05 -14.36 1.35
C TYR A 61 23.55 -15.01 0.05
N SER A 62 22.64 -15.32 -0.87
CA SER A 62 22.97 -16.09 -2.08
C SER A 62 23.27 -15.23 -3.30
N TRP A 63 22.52 -14.13 -3.50
CA TRP A 63 22.54 -13.22 -4.65
C TRP A 63 22.32 -11.75 -4.23
N PRO A 64 23.26 -11.12 -3.52
CA PRO A 64 23.10 -9.73 -3.06
C PRO A 64 22.82 -8.76 -4.21
N ASP A 65 23.41 -8.99 -5.39
CA ASP A 65 23.28 -8.11 -6.57
C ASP A 65 21.93 -8.20 -7.30
N LYS A 66 21.12 -9.23 -7.01
CA LYS A 66 19.83 -9.45 -7.69
C LYS A 66 18.68 -8.68 -7.06
N MET A 67 18.85 -8.21 -5.83
CA MET A 67 17.85 -7.38 -5.17
C MET A 67 18.20 -5.91 -5.30
N ASN A 68 17.18 -5.08 -5.48
CA ASN A 68 17.33 -3.64 -5.53
C ASN A 68 16.24 -2.96 -4.70
N ARG A 69 16.37 -1.64 -4.51
CA ARG A 69 15.42 -0.82 -3.73
C ARG A 69 13.97 -0.84 -4.21
N ASN A 70 13.70 -1.38 -5.39
CA ASN A 70 12.37 -1.48 -5.96
C ASN A 70 11.86 -2.92 -5.98
N THR A 71 12.57 -3.92 -5.44
CA THR A 71 12.14 -5.33 -5.55
C THR A 71 10.76 -5.55 -4.93
N THR A 72 9.78 -5.96 -5.74
CA THR A 72 8.40 -6.18 -5.28
C THR A 72 8.22 -7.56 -4.66
N GLN A 73 7.07 -7.80 -4.01
CA GLN A 73 6.72 -9.13 -3.53
C GLN A 73 6.73 -10.16 -4.66
N THR A 74 6.11 -9.87 -5.82
CA THR A 74 6.08 -10.83 -6.94
C THR A 74 7.49 -11.16 -7.46
N GLU A 75 8.37 -10.16 -7.56
CA GLU A 75 9.77 -10.34 -7.95
C GLU A 75 10.55 -11.15 -6.90
N LEU A 76 10.31 -10.91 -5.61
CA LEU A 76 10.92 -11.66 -4.51
C LEU A 76 10.65 -13.16 -4.65
N TYR A 77 9.40 -13.53 -4.91
CA TYR A 77 9.05 -14.92 -5.16
C TYR A 77 9.63 -15.47 -6.48
N SER A 78 9.87 -14.62 -7.49
CA SER A 78 10.55 -15.02 -8.72
C SER A 78 12.01 -15.34 -8.48
N LEU A 79 12.72 -14.47 -7.78
CA LEU A 79 14.14 -14.63 -7.47
C LEU A 79 14.38 -15.88 -6.62
N ILE A 80 13.57 -16.14 -5.59
CA ILE A 80 13.75 -17.35 -4.78
C ILE A 80 13.42 -18.63 -5.55
N HIS A 81 12.47 -18.58 -6.48
CA HIS A 81 12.17 -19.72 -7.35
C HIS A 81 13.33 -19.99 -8.32
N GLU A 82 13.89 -18.95 -8.94
CA GLU A 82 15.10 -19.06 -9.78
C GLU A 82 16.29 -19.63 -8.98
N LEU A 83 16.50 -19.14 -7.75
CA LEU A 83 17.57 -19.65 -6.89
C LEU A 83 17.36 -21.13 -6.54
N THR A 84 16.10 -21.52 -6.32
CA THR A 84 15.72 -22.92 -6.09
C THR A 84 16.06 -23.79 -7.29
N LEU A 85 15.76 -23.32 -8.51
CA LEU A 85 16.11 -24.01 -9.75
C LEU A 85 17.62 -24.12 -9.94
N GLU A 86 18.39 -23.07 -9.67
CA GLU A 86 19.86 -23.11 -9.77
C GLU A 86 20.44 -24.14 -8.78
N LYS A 87 19.97 -24.13 -7.53
CA LYS A 87 20.42 -25.08 -6.51
C LYS A 87 20.05 -26.52 -6.88
N LEU A 88 18.85 -26.73 -7.44
CA LEU A 88 18.45 -28.04 -7.94
C LEU A 88 19.31 -28.50 -9.11
N ASP A 89 19.56 -27.64 -10.11
CA ASP A 89 20.40 -27.97 -11.27
C ASP A 89 21.80 -28.45 -10.83
N LYS A 90 22.40 -27.79 -9.82
CA LYS A 90 23.67 -28.23 -9.22
C LYS A 90 23.59 -29.64 -8.63
N ARG A 91 22.55 -29.95 -7.83
CA ARG A 91 22.37 -31.28 -7.24
C ARG A 91 22.15 -32.35 -8.32
N LEU A 92 21.41 -32.02 -9.37
CA LEU A 92 21.17 -32.94 -10.48
C LEU A 92 22.39 -33.17 -11.38
N ILE A 93 23.35 -32.24 -11.44
CA ILE A 93 24.61 -32.45 -12.16
C ILE A 93 25.41 -33.59 -11.53
N ASP A 94 25.43 -33.66 -10.20
CA ASP A 94 26.22 -34.64 -9.46
C ASP A 94 25.47 -35.96 -9.20
N ASN A 95 24.16 -36.00 -9.44
CA ASN A 95 23.34 -37.17 -9.18
C ASN A 95 23.55 -38.28 -10.23
N ASP A 96 23.72 -39.52 -9.78
CA ASP A 96 23.99 -40.68 -10.65
C ASP A 96 22.94 -40.89 -11.76
N LEU A 97 21.67 -40.60 -11.49
CA LEU A 97 20.57 -40.75 -12.45
C LEU A 97 20.59 -39.67 -13.54
N THR A 98 21.09 -38.46 -13.25
CA THR A 98 20.94 -37.31 -14.16
C THR A 98 22.27 -36.75 -14.66
N LYS A 99 23.42 -37.18 -14.12
CA LYS A 99 24.77 -36.70 -14.49
C LYS A 99 25.12 -36.88 -15.96
N HIS A 100 24.44 -37.81 -16.65
CA HIS A 100 24.66 -38.10 -18.06
C HIS A 100 23.81 -37.23 -19.00
N PHE A 101 22.83 -36.49 -18.48
CA PHE A 101 22.06 -35.53 -19.27
C PHE A 101 22.86 -34.25 -19.47
N ASP A 102 22.87 -33.74 -20.71
CA ASP A 102 23.32 -32.38 -20.96
C ASP A 102 22.37 -31.38 -20.27
N ARG A 103 22.86 -30.16 -20.06
CA ARG A 103 22.13 -29.13 -19.31
C ARG A 103 20.76 -28.84 -19.91
N ARG A 104 20.62 -28.81 -21.23
CA ARG A 104 19.36 -28.48 -21.89
C ARG A 104 18.33 -29.59 -21.64
N THR A 105 18.71 -30.84 -21.92
CA THR A 105 17.83 -31.99 -21.69
C THR A 105 17.36 -32.07 -20.23
N ARG A 106 18.26 -31.79 -19.28
CA ARG A 106 17.91 -31.78 -17.86
C ARG A 106 16.93 -30.67 -17.50
N LEU A 107 17.17 -29.44 -17.97
CA LEU A 107 16.25 -28.31 -17.73
C LEU A 107 14.88 -28.55 -18.36
N ASP A 108 14.82 -29.08 -19.59
CA ASP A 108 13.56 -29.42 -20.27
C ASP A 108 12.77 -30.48 -19.48
N LYS A 109 13.46 -31.50 -18.93
CA LYS A 109 12.85 -32.51 -18.05
C LYS A 109 12.34 -31.88 -16.74
N VAL A 110 13.14 -31.03 -16.09
CA VAL A 110 12.74 -30.30 -14.87
C VAL A 110 11.51 -29.43 -15.13
N GLU A 111 11.46 -28.70 -16.23
CA GLU A 111 10.31 -27.86 -16.60
C GLU A 111 9.04 -28.70 -16.83
N ASN A 112 9.16 -29.88 -17.43
CA ASN A 112 8.05 -30.81 -17.61
C ASN A 112 7.50 -31.32 -16.27
N TRP A 113 8.38 -31.61 -15.31
CA TRP A 113 7.97 -31.98 -13.96
C TRP A 113 7.33 -30.81 -13.21
N LEU A 114 7.92 -29.60 -13.28
CA LEU A 114 7.38 -28.40 -12.65
C LEU A 114 5.98 -28.07 -13.11
N SER A 115 5.68 -28.31 -14.39
CA SER A 115 4.33 -28.10 -14.90
C SER A 115 3.29 -29.00 -14.23
N ALA A 116 3.68 -30.23 -13.84
CA ALA A 116 2.83 -31.11 -13.04
C ALA A 116 2.72 -30.60 -11.59
N LEU A 117 3.84 -30.17 -11.00
CA LEU A 117 3.85 -29.55 -9.66
C LEU A 117 2.89 -28.36 -9.59
N TYR A 118 2.95 -27.45 -10.55
CA TYR A 118 2.10 -26.25 -10.57
C TYR A 118 0.62 -26.60 -10.65
N CYS A 119 0.27 -27.62 -11.43
CA CYS A 119 -1.10 -28.15 -11.51
C CYS A 119 -1.56 -28.69 -10.15
N GLU A 120 -0.77 -29.56 -9.51
CA GLU A 120 -1.13 -30.13 -8.21
C GLU A 120 -1.20 -29.08 -7.10
N MET A 121 -0.34 -28.06 -7.15
CA MET A 121 -0.39 -26.93 -6.21
C MET A 121 -1.64 -26.08 -6.39
N PHE A 122 -2.06 -25.85 -7.64
CA PHE A 122 -3.32 -25.18 -7.94
C PHE A 122 -4.53 -26.01 -7.46
N ILE A 123 -4.53 -27.32 -7.68
CA ILE A 123 -5.59 -28.22 -7.18
C ILE A 123 -5.65 -28.15 -5.65
N ALA A 124 -4.54 -28.31 -4.94
CA ALA A 124 -4.50 -28.20 -3.49
C ALA A 124 -4.99 -26.82 -3.00
N LEU A 125 -4.67 -25.74 -3.71
CA LEU A 125 -5.10 -24.38 -3.37
C LEU A 125 -6.63 -24.24 -3.49
N THR A 126 -7.24 -24.81 -4.54
CA THR A 126 -8.71 -24.80 -4.69
C THR A 126 -9.45 -25.59 -3.62
N HIS A 127 -8.78 -26.56 -2.99
CA HIS A 127 -9.29 -27.30 -1.84
C HIS A 127 -8.91 -26.67 -0.49
N ASP A 128 -8.23 -25.52 -0.48
CA ASP A 128 -7.72 -24.84 0.71
C ASP A 128 -6.77 -25.74 1.54
N GLN A 129 -5.98 -26.56 0.85
CA GLN A 129 -5.03 -27.51 1.42
C GLN A 129 -3.59 -27.00 1.23
N LEU A 130 -2.85 -26.86 2.32
CA LEU A 130 -1.40 -26.55 2.28
C LEU A 130 -0.53 -27.79 2.10
N THR A 131 -1.08 -28.96 2.38
CA THR A 131 -0.43 -30.27 2.26
C THR A 131 -1.02 -31.02 1.09
N LEU A 132 -0.17 -31.59 0.24
CA LEU A 132 -0.58 -32.40 -0.89
C LEU A 132 -1.25 -33.70 -0.42
N GLN A 133 -2.26 -34.12 -1.18
CA GLN A 133 -2.86 -35.44 -1.00
C GLN A 133 -1.91 -36.53 -1.51
N GLU A 134 -2.07 -37.74 -0.99
CA GLU A 134 -1.26 -38.90 -1.39
C GLU A 134 -1.31 -39.15 -2.91
N GLU A 135 -2.49 -38.96 -3.53
CA GLU A 135 -2.64 -39.09 -4.99
C GLU A 135 -1.76 -38.08 -5.75
N SER A 136 -1.73 -36.82 -5.32
CA SER A 136 -0.89 -35.78 -5.90
C SER A 136 0.61 -36.10 -5.75
N VAL A 137 1.02 -36.58 -4.57
CA VAL A 137 2.40 -37.01 -4.32
C VAL A 137 2.79 -38.17 -5.24
N ASN A 138 1.92 -39.17 -5.39
CA ASN A 138 2.15 -40.30 -6.27
C ASN A 138 2.25 -39.88 -7.73
N LYS A 139 1.39 -38.96 -8.20
CA LYS A 139 1.48 -38.38 -9.55
C LYS A 139 2.83 -37.70 -9.78
N LEU A 140 3.32 -36.90 -8.83
CA LEU A 140 4.61 -36.22 -8.95
C LEU A 140 5.79 -37.20 -8.96
N ARG A 141 5.74 -38.25 -8.14
CA ARG A 141 6.76 -39.32 -8.14
C ARG A 141 6.76 -40.12 -9.45
N SER A 142 5.60 -40.57 -9.93
CA SER A 142 5.49 -41.24 -11.22
C SER A 142 5.94 -40.35 -12.39
N LYS A 143 5.77 -39.03 -12.26
CA LYS A 143 6.29 -38.07 -13.24
C LYS A 143 7.82 -38.00 -13.22
N CYS A 144 8.45 -38.08 -12.05
CA CYS A 144 9.91 -38.23 -11.93
C CYS A 144 10.40 -39.50 -12.62
N ASP A 145 9.76 -40.65 -12.36
CA ASP A 145 10.12 -41.94 -12.96
C ASP A 145 10.05 -41.87 -14.50
N THR A 146 9.01 -41.24 -15.03
CA THR A 146 8.83 -41.08 -16.49
C THR A 146 9.87 -40.17 -17.12
N LEU A 147 10.47 -39.26 -16.34
CA LEU A 147 11.45 -38.29 -16.81
C LEU A 147 12.87 -38.66 -16.41
N ASP A 148 13.09 -39.82 -15.80
CA ASP A 148 14.39 -40.24 -15.21
C ASP A 148 14.98 -39.17 -14.27
N LEU A 149 14.13 -38.54 -13.44
CA LEU A 149 14.56 -37.56 -12.44
C LEU A 149 14.56 -38.18 -11.04
N PRO A 150 15.53 -37.85 -10.17
CA PRO A 150 15.55 -38.33 -8.78
C PRO A 150 14.39 -37.72 -7.98
N PRO A 151 13.40 -38.50 -7.52
CA PRO A 151 12.20 -37.96 -6.89
C PRO A 151 12.51 -37.19 -5.60
N ASP A 152 13.44 -37.67 -4.78
CA ASP A 152 13.75 -37.03 -3.49
C ASP A 152 14.37 -35.64 -3.70
N GLU A 153 15.24 -35.46 -4.69
CA GLU A 153 15.83 -34.17 -5.05
C GLU A 153 14.80 -33.18 -5.59
N MET A 154 13.89 -33.67 -6.45
CA MET A 154 12.83 -32.86 -7.06
C MET A 154 11.83 -32.40 -6.00
N MET A 155 11.38 -33.32 -5.13
CA MET A 155 10.41 -33.02 -4.09
C MET A 155 11.02 -32.08 -3.04
N ALA A 156 12.23 -32.38 -2.54
CA ALA A 156 12.90 -31.58 -1.51
C ALA A 156 13.30 -30.17 -1.98
N ALA A 157 13.40 -29.95 -3.29
CA ALA A 157 13.68 -28.61 -3.82
C ALA A 157 12.53 -27.62 -3.57
N PHE A 158 11.28 -28.07 -3.64
CA PHE A 158 10.10 -27.19 -3.64
C PHE A 158 9.15 -27.42 -2.46
N MET A 159 9.32 -28.50 -1.71
CA MET A 159 8.41 -28.90 -0.64
C MET A 159 9.16 -29.27 0.63
N GLU A 160 8.52 -28.97 1.76
CA GLU A 160 8.86 -29.50 3.07
C GLU A 160 8.25 -30.90 3.22
N THR A 161 9.01 -31.81 3.83
CA THR A 161 8.52 -33.13 4.21
C THR A 161 8.33 -33.17 5.73
N ARG A 162 7.18 -33.67 6.18
CA ARG A 162 6.90 -33.91 7.60
C ARG A 162 6.40 -35.33 7.77
N THR A 163 7.04 -36.09 8.64
CA THR A 163 6.57 -37.44 8.98
C THR A 163 5.53 -37.35 10.10
N VAL A 164 4.31 -37.80 9.80
CA VAL A 164 3.19 -37.82 10.74
C VAL A 164 2.85 -39.26 11.10
N LYS A 165 2.69 -39.55 12.39
CA LYS A 165 2.20 -40.85 12.84
C LYS A 165 0.71 -40.96 12.64
N THR A 166 0.31 -41.94 11.84
CA THR A 166 -1.11 -42.32 11.69
C THR A 166 -1.66 -42.89 13.00
N PHE A 167 -2.99 -42.96 13.13
CA PHE A 167 -3.65 -43.61 14.27
C PHE A 167 -3.22 -45.08 14.48
N ARG A 168 -2.75 -45.74 13.41
CA ARG A 168 -2.24 -47.13 13.47
C ARG A 168 -0.75 -47.21 13.84
N GLY A 169 -0.10 -46.09 14.13
CA GLY A 169 1.32 -46.01 14.46
C GLY A 169 2.26 -46.08 13.25
N CYS A 170 1.74 -46.13 12.02
CA CYS A 170 2.56 -46.06 10.81
C CYS A 170 2.99 -44.62 10.57
N ASP A 171 4.26 -44.44 10.21
CA ASP A 171 4.81 -43.15 9.76
C ASP A 171 4.32 -42.86 8.32
N LEU A 172 3.78 -41.66 8.10
CA LEU A 172 3.32 -41.16 6.81
C LEU A 172 4.03 -39.86 6.49
N ASP A 173 4.72 -39.81 5.36
CA ASP A 173 5.36 -38.58 4.89
C ASP A 173 4.33 -37.67 4.21
N CYS A 174 4.18 -36.48 4.76
CA CYS A 174 3.34 -35.42 4.24
C CYS A 174 4.21 -34.36 3.56
N TYR A 175 3.81 -33.96 2.35
CA TYR A 175 4.49 -32.93 1.57
C TYR A 175 3.67 -31.65 1.55
N SER A 176 4.29 -30.54 1.92
CA SER A 176 3.67 -29.20 1.86
C SER A 176 4.65 -28.19 1.30
N VAL A 177 4.15 -27.13 0.66
CA VAL A 177 5.02 -25.99 0.38
C VAL A 177 5.41 -25.29 1.68
N PRO A 178 6.55 -24.57 1.72
CA PRO A 178 6.97 -23.84 2.93
C PRO A 178 5.95 -22.80 3.40
N HIS A 179 5.18 -22.24 2.46
CA HIS A 179 4.15 -21.24 2.76
C HIS A 179 3.09 -21.15 1.66
N LYS A 180 1.87 -20.73 2.03
CA LYS A 180 0.74 -20.52 1.11
C LYS A 180 1.09 -19.62 -0.08
N GLY A 181 1.90 -18.58 0.13
CA GLY A 181 2.37 -17.68 -0.94
C GLY A 181 3.16 -18.39 -2.05
N PHE A 182 3.91 -19.45 -1.74
CA PHE A 182 4.55 -20.29 -2.78
C PHE A 182 3.51 -21.07 -3.57
N GLN A 183 2.50 -21.62 -2.89
CA GLN A 183 1.39 -22.32 -3.55
C GLN A 183 0.61 -21.41 -4.49
N GLU A 184 0.29 -20.19 -4.04
CA GLU A 184 -0.39 -19.16 -4.83
C GLU A 184 0.43 -18.78 -6.07
N ARG A 185 1.75 -18.62 -5.92
CA ARG A 185 2.65 -18.42 -7.05
C ARG A 185 2.68 -19.60 -8.01
N TYR A 186 2.79 -20.83 -7.52
CA TYR A 186 2.78 -22.02 -8.38
C TYR A 186 1.46 -22.14 -9.14
N GLY A 187 0.33 -21.80 -8.51
CA GLY A 187 -0.95 -21.69 -9.19
C GLY A 187 -0.97 -20.60 -10.28
N ALA A 188 -0.35 -19.44 -10.05
CA ALA A 188 -0.21 -18.41 -11.08
C ALA A 188 0.64 -18.89 -12.27
N LEU A 189 1.75 -19.60 -12.01
CA LEU A 189 2.60 -20.21 -13.04
C LEU A 189 1.85 -21.24 -13.88
N TYR A 190 1.02 -22.08 -13.24
CA TYR A 190 0.15 -23.03 -13.94
C TYR A 190 -0.76 -22.32 -14.96
N ILE A 191 -1.40 -21.23 -14.56
CA ILE A 191 -2.28 -20.45 -15.44
C ILE A 191 -1.49 -19.86 -16.62
N ILE A 192 -0.33 -19.25 -16.36
CA ILE A 192 0.52 -18.67 -17.41
C ILE A 192 0.96 -19.72 -18.42
N GLN A 193 1.36 -20.91 -17.96
CA GLN A 193 1.73 -22.02 -18.84
C GLN A 193 0.53 -22.46 -19.70
N GLY A 194 -0.66 -22.57 -19.11
CA GLY A 194 -1.89 -22.88 -19.84
C GLY A 194 -2.18 -21.87 -20.95
N ILE A 195 -1.99 -20.58 -20.68
CA ILE A 195 -2.20 -19.50 -21.68
C ILE A 195 -1.20 -19.61 -22.82
N LYS A 196 0.09 -19.77 -22.52
CA LYS A 196 1.14 -19.94 -23.55
C LYS A 196 0.87 -21.12 -24.48
N GLN A 197 0.33 -22.21 -23.95
CA GLN A 197 -0.05 -23.40 -24.74
C GLN A 197 -1.25 -23.13 -25.66
N LEU A 198 -2.20 -22.28 -25.23
CA LEU A 198 -3.32 -21.87 -26.07
C LEU A 198 -2.85 -20.98 -27.24
N GLU A 199 -1.85 -20.12 -27.02
CA GLU A 199 -1.32 -19.23 -28.07
C GLU A 199 -0.48 -19.97 -29.12
N LYS A 200 0.21 -21.05 -28.74
CA LYS A 200 1.12 -21.80 -29.63
C LYS A 200 0.77 -23.29 -29.73
N PRO A 201 -0.39 -23.64 -30.31
CA PRO A 201 -0.83 -25.04 -30.37
C PRO A 201 0.08 -25.91 -31.26
N GLU A 202 0.76 -25.35 -32.26
CA GLU A 202 1.56 -26.10 -33.25
C GLU A 202 2.97 -26.47 -32.77
N GLU A 203 3.57 -25.71 -31.86
CA GLU A 203 4.90 -26.00 -31.27
C GLU A 203 4.82 -27.00 -30.10
N SER A 204 3.61 -27.26 -29.58
CA SER A 204 3.37 -28.06 -28.36
C SER A 204 3.36 -29.59 -28.56
N GLY A 205 3.81 -30.08 -29.72
CA GLY A 205 3.67 -31.48 -30.18
C GLY A 205 4.20 -32.59 -29.26
N ASN A 206 4.95 -32.25 -28.19
CA ASN A 206 5.45 -33.21 -27.20
C ASN A 206 5.08 -32.87 -25.73
N VAL A 207 4.24 -31.86 -25.47
CA VAL A 207 3.81 -31.47 -24.11
C VAL A 207 2.28 -31.52 -23.98
N THR A 208 1.69 -32.62 -24.43
CA THR A 208 0.25 -32.92 -24.28
C THR A 208 -0.15 -33.31 -22.85
N ASN A 209 0.74 -33.24 -21.86
CA ASN A 209 0.49 -33.78 -20.52
C ASN A 209 -0.13 -32.79 -19.51
N ILE A 210 -0.32 -31.50 -19.85
CA ILE A 210 -0.95 -30.53 -18.91
C ILE A 210 -2.46 -30.42 -19.14
N VAL A 211 -2.94 -30.82 -20.33
CA VAL A 211 -4.35 -31.19 -20.54
C VAL A 211 -4.45 -32.70 -20.36
N VAL A 212 -4.41 -33.15 -19.10
CA VAL A 212 -4.55 -34.57 -18.75
C VAL A 212 -5.84 -35.12 -19.35
N SER A 213 -5.67 -36.01 -20.33
CA SER A 213 -6.47 -37.21 -20.57
C SER A 213 -7.99 -37.11 -20.50
N THR A 214 -8.61 -36.03 -20.94
CA THR A 214 -10.05 -36.01 -21.23
C THR A 214 -10.25 -35.79 -22.72
N PRO A 215 -10.72 -36.82 -23.48
CA PRO A 215 -11.10 -36.63 -24.88
C PRO A 215 -12.17 -35.53 -24.93
N GLY A 216 -11.84 -34.38 -25.54
CA GLY A 216 -12.81 -33.31 -25.80
C GLY A 216 -12.46 -31.92 -25.23
N VAL A 217 -11.77 -31.79 -24.09
CA VAL A 217 -11.54 -30.46 -23.46
C VAL A 217 -10.64 -29.56 -24.32
N GLY A 218 -9.53 -30.10 -24.83
CA GLY A 218 -8.67 -29.39 -25.78
C GLY A 218 -9.33 -29.13 -27.13
N GLN A 219 -10.37 -29.88 -27.52
CA GLN A 219 -11.18 -29.63 -28.72
C GLN A 219 -12.27 -28.57 -28.46
N ILE A 220 -12.85 -28.54 -27.27
CA ILE A 220 -13.83 -27.53 -26.84
C ILE A 220 -13.16 -26.16 -26.72
N LEU A 221 -11.97 -26.10 -26.10
CA LEU A 221 -11.19 -24.85 -26.02
C LEU A 221 -10.74 -24.40 -27.41
N ARG A 222 -10.17 -25.30 -28.23
CA ARG A 222 -9.79 -24.98 -29.62
C ARG A 222 -10.97 -24.54 -30.48
N SER A 223 -12.13 -25.18 -30.38
CA SER A 223 -13.32 -24.80 -31.17
C SER A 223 -13.90 -23.46 -30.72
N LYS A 224 -13.96 -23.17 -29.41
CA LYS A 224 -14.35 -21.84 -28.89
C LYS A 224 -13.37 -20.75 -29.34
N MET A 225 -12.07 -21.01 -29.29
CA MET A 225 -11.04 -20.05 -29.67
C MET A 225 -10.99 -19.80 -31.18
N GLN A 226 -11.13 -20.86 -32.00
CA GLN A 226 -11.28 -20.72 -33.45
C GLN A 226 -12.58 -19.98 -33.83
N ASN A 227 -13.66 -20.15 -33.06
CA ASN A 227 -14.91 -19.41 -33.25
C ASN A 227 -14.76 -17.93 -32.87
N LEU A 228 -14.00 -17.61 -31.82
CA LEU A 228 -13.66 -16.23 -31.46
C LEU A 228 -12.80 -15.57 -32.56
N ILE A 229 -11.72 -16.23 -32.98
CA ILE A 229 -10.85 -15.75 -34.07
C ILE A 229 -11.64 -15.55 -35.38
N LYS A 230 -12.60 -16.44 -35.69
CA LYS A 230 -13.50 -16.29 -36.86
C LYS A 230 -14.51 -15.15 -36.69
N LYS A 231 -14.98 -14.85 -35.48
CA LYS A 231 -15.81 -13.66 -35.19
C LYS A 231 -15.04 -12.35 -35.37
N PHE A 232 -13.75 -12.32 -35.00
CA PHE A 232 -12.90 -11.13 -35.14
C PHE A 232 -12.40 -10.88 -36.57
N LYS A 233 -12.51 -11.85 -37.49
CA LYS A 233 -12.06 -11.74 -38.89
C LYS A 233 -13.15 -11.51 -39.94
N LYS A 234 -14.37 -11.10 -39.59
CA LYS A 234 -15.38 -10.77 -40.62
C LYS A 234 -15.43 -9.26 -40.94
N PRO A 235 -15.22 -8.86 -42.21
CA PRO A 235 -15.63 -7.55 -42.70
C PRO A 235 -17.16 -7.45 -42.72
N LYS A 236 -17.64 -6.21 -42.60
CA LYS A 236 -19.03 -5.78 -42.80
C LYS A 236 -19.63 -6.41 -44.06
N GLU A 237 -20.77 -7.08 -43.91
CA GLU A 237 -21.89 -6.94 -44.84
C GLU A 237 -23.19 -7.46 -44.20
N THR A 238 -24.20 -6.60 -44.28
CA THR A 238 -25.55 -6.73 -43.76
C THR A 238 -26.41 -7.70 -44.58
N ARG A 239 -27.31 -8.45 -43.93
CA ARG A 239 -28.77 -8.22 -43.98
C ARG A 239 -29.56 -9.38 -43.36
N GLY A 240 -30.54 -9.02 -42.52
CA GLY A 240 -31.76 -9.79 -42.29
C GLY A 240 -31.69 -10.87 -41.21
N CYS A 241 -31.84 -10.50 -39.94
CA CYS A 241 -32.34 -11.43 -38.92
C CYS A 241 -33.21 -10.68 -37.91
N SER A 242 -34.35 -11.27 -37.55
CA SER A 242 -35.43 -10.62 -36.80
C SER A 242 -35.01 -10.25 -35.38
N ALA A 243 -35.48 -9.08 -34.90
CA ALA A 243 -35.11 -8.48 -33.62
C ALA A 243 -35.34 -9.40 -32.39
N ARG A 244 -36.22 -10.41 -32.49
CA ARG A 244 -36.49 -11.37 -31.39
C ARG A 244 -35.42 -12.45 -31.22
N GLN A 245 -34.67 -12.80 -32.27
CA GLN A 245 -33.55 -13.77 -32.16
C GLN A 245 -32.26 -13.12 -31.65
N LEU A 246 -32.15 -11.78 -31.69
CA LEU A 246 -31.04 -11.06 -31.07
C LEU A 246 -31.20 -10.92 -29.55
N GLU A 247 -32.43 -10.80 -29.03
CA GLU A 247 -32.70 -10.73 -27.59
C GLU A 247 -32.50 -12.08 -26.89
N GLU A 248 -32.81 -13.21 -27.53
CA GLU A 248 -32.54 -14.55 -26.97
C GLU A 248 -31.04 -14.94 -27.06
N LEU A 249 -30.27 -14.36 -27.99
CA LEU A 249 -28.80 -14.52 -28.05
C LEU A 249 -28.05 -13.58 -27.09
N GLN A 250 -28.71 -12.55 -26.54
CA GLN A 250 -28.14 -11.65 -25.53
C GLN A 250 -28.25 -12.19 -24.10
N GLN A 251 -28.89 -13.35 -23.89
CA GLN A 251 -28.92 -14.07 -22.61
C GLN A 251 -27.93 -15.25 -22.53
N GLN A 252 -26.98 -15.36 -23.47
CA GLN A 252 -25.85 -16.29 -23.33
C GLN A 252 -24.76 -15.68 -22.42
N PRO A 253 -24.11 -16.48 -21.55
CA PRO A 253 -23.20 -15.97 -20.55
C PRO A 253 -22.04 -15.21 -21.21
N LYS A 254 -21.70 -14.04 -20.63
CA LYS A 254 -20.50 -13.24 -20.94
C LYS A 254 -19.35 -14.18 -21.27
N GLU A 255 -18.75 -13.97 -22.44
CA GLU A 255 -17.69 -14.81 -23.01
C GLU A 255 -16.68 -15.18 -21.93
N THR A 256 -16.69 -16.45 -21.50
CA THR A 256 -15.81 -16.95 -20.45
C THR A 256 -14.38 -16.90 -20.96
N GLY A 257 -13.56 -16.01 -20.40
CA GLY A 257 -12.21 -15.77 -20.86
C GLY A 257 -11.25 -16.95 -20.64
N ASN A 258 -10.03 -16.82 -21.15
CA ASN A 258 -9.03 -17.89 -21.21
C ASN A 258 -8.54 -18.30 -19.81
N VAL A 259 -8.37 -17.35 -18.90
CA VAL A 259 -7.88 -17.59 -17.53
C VAL A 259 -8.90 -18.42 -16.75
N ILE A 260 -10.15 -17.96 -16.70
CA ILE A 260 -11.20 -18.67 -15.95
C ILE A 260 -11.50 -20.04 -16.55
N ASN A 261 -11.35 -20.19 -17.87
CA ASN A 261 -11.48 -21.48 -18.53
C ASN A 261 -10.37 -22.45 -18.14
N ILE A 262 -9.11 -22.02 -18.07
CA ILE A 262 -8.00 -22.86 -17.59
C ILE A 262 -8.27 -23.31 -16.16
N MET A 263 -8.63 -22.38 -15.28
CA MET A 263 -8.94 -22.67 -13.89
C MET A 263 -10.06 -23.72 -13.76
N ARG A 264 -11.15 -23.57 -14.53
CA ARG A 264 -12.30 -24.50 -14.50
C ARG A 264 -12.06 -25.82 -15.22
N ALA A 265 -11.11 -25.87 -16.15
CA ALA A 265 -10.78 -27.08 -16.91
C ALA A 265 -9.82 -28.00 -16.16
N THR A 266 -9.22 -27.54 -15.05
CA THR A 266 -8.32 -28.36 -14.25
C THR A 266 -9.06 -29.55 -13.62
N PRO A 267 -8.57 -30.80 -13.82
CA PRO A 267 -9.21 -31.99 -13.28
C PRO A 267 -9.33 -31.96 -11.76
N GLY A 268 -10.43 -32.51 -11.23
CA GLY A 268 -10.64 -32.63 -9.78
C GLY A 268 -11.09 -31.32 -9.11
N ILE A 269 -11.19 -30.21 -9.85
CA ILE A 269 -11.67 -28.94 -9.31
C ILE A 269 -13.19 -28.86 -9.43
N GLY A 270 -13.85 -28.63 -8.30
CA GLY A 270 -15.28 -28.33 -8.24
C GLY A 270 -15.58 -26.86 -8.54
N GLN A 271 -16.49 -26.27 -7.77
CA GLN A 271 -16.78 -24.83 -7.89
C GLN A 271 -15.64 -23.99 -7.31
N ILE A 272 -15.01 -23.17 -8.16
CA ILE A 272 -13.94 -22.25 -7.75
C ILE A 272 -14.53 -21.06 -7.01
N GLN A 273 -14.05 -20.82 -5.79
CA GLN A 273 -14.35 -19.62 -5.02
C GLN A 273 -13.27 -18.56 -5.30
N LEU A 274 -13.58 -17.59 -6.15
CA LEU A 274 -12.62 -16.55 -6.57
C LEU A 274 -12.07 -15.74 -5.39
N SER A 275 -12.86 -15.52 -4.34
CA SER A 275 -12.40 -14.84 -3.12
C SER A 275 -11.23 -15.55 -2.43
N LYS A 276 -11.13 -16.87 -2.54
CA LYS A 276 -9.98 -17.63 -2.03
C LYS A 276 -8.75 -17.55 -2.94
N MET A 277 -8.90 -17.03 -4.15
CA MET A 277 -7.86 -16.96 -5.19
C MET A 277 -7.28 -15.55 -5.36
N GLN A 278 -7.68 -14.57 -4.54
CA GLN A 278 -7.27 -13.17 -4.68
C GLN A 278 -5.75 -13.00 -4.77
N ASN A 279 -4.99 -13.59 -3.85
CA ASN A 279 -3.52 -13.48 -3.85
C ASN A 279 -2.87 -14.15 -5.06
N LEU A 280 -3.41 -15.29 -5.51
CA LEU A 280 -2.94 -15.96 -6.73
C LEU A 280 -3.17 -15.05 -7.95
N LEU A 281 -4.34 -14.41 -8.04
CA LEU A 281 -4.65 -13.48 -9.12
C LEU A 281 -3.78 -12.22 -9.05
N GLN A 282 -3.42 -11.75 -7.85
CA GLN A 282 -2.48 -10.63 -7.66
C GLN A 282 -1.07 -11.02 -8.13
N MET A 283 -0.59 -12.21 -7.77
CA MET A 283 0.66 -12.77 -8.31
C MET A 283 0.61 -12.89 -9.83
N LEU A 284 -0.52 -13.37 -10.38
CA LEU A 284 -0.72 -13.49 -11.82
C LEU A 284 -0.56 -12.12 -12.50
N VAL A 285 -1.14 -11.05 -11.95
CA VAL A 285 -0.98 -9.68 -12.46
C VAL A 285 0.48 -9.26 -12.58
N GLY A 286 1.30 -9.52 -11.55
CA GLY A 286 2.72 -9.19 -11.58
C GLY A 286 3.57 -10.07 -12.49
N MET A 287 3.00 -11.18 -12.96
CA MET A 287 3.65 -12.11 -13.85
C MET A 287 3.13 -12.03 -15.30
N ILE A 288 2.21 -11.11 -15.59
CA ILE A 288 1.69 -10.88 -16.95
C ILE A 288 2.85 -10.44 -17.86
N PRO A 289 3.18 -11.23 -18.90
CA PRO A 289 4.14 -10.85 -19.93
C PRO A 289 3.75 -9.56 -20.67
N HIS A 290 4.73 -8.76 -21.08
CA HIS A 290 4.47 -7.49 -21.79
C HIS A 290 3.73 -7.66 -23.13
N ASP A 291 3.91 -8.81 -23.78
CA ASP A 291 3.33 -9.19 -25.07
C ASP A 291 1.88 -9.70 -24.97
N TRP A 292 1.35 -9.96 -23.77
CA TRP A 292 -0.07 -10.29 -23.61
C TRP A 292 -0.98 -9.19 -24.15
N ASP A 293 -2.06 -9.61 -24.81
CA ASP A 293 -3.05 -8.70 -25.36
C ASP A 293 -3.87 -8.02 -24.25
N SER A 294 -4.49 -6.89 -24.60
CA SER A 294 -5.28 -6.11 -23.64
C SER A 294 -6.55 -6.82 -23.17
N ILE A 295 -7.03 -7.83 -23.90
CA ILE A 295 -8.25 -8.59 -23.54
C ILE A 295 -7.92 -9.52 -22.37
N MET A 296 -6.80 -10.25 -22.44
CA MET A 296 -6.34 -11.11 -21.35
C MET A 296 -5.99 -10.30 -20.09
N VAL A 297 -5.33 -9.16 -20.26
CA VAL A 297 -5.05 -8.24 -19.13
C VAL A 297 -6.35 -7.81 -18.45
N LYS A 298 -7.36 -7.38 -19.22
CA LYS A 298 -8.67 -7.01 -18.67
C LYS A 298 -9.36 -8.19 -18.00
N GLU A 299 -9.27 -9.39 -18.55
CA GLU A 299 -9.83 -10.60 -17.92
C GLU A 299 -9.24 -10.82 -16.52
N VAL A 300 -7.91 -10.80 -16.38
CA VAL A 300 -7.27 -11.02 -15.06
C VAL A 300 -7.70 -9.95 -14.05
N VAL A 301 -7.76 -8.68 -14.47
CA VAL A 301 -8.19 -7.59 -13.59
C VAL A 301 -9.68 -7.71 -13.23
N ASN A 302 -10.55 -8.11 -14.17
CA ASN A 302 -11.95 -8.41 -13.87
C ASN A 302 -12.07 -9.54 -12.83
N LEU A 303 -11.27 -10.60 -12.96
CA LEU A 303 -11.26 -11.71 -12.00
C LEU A 303 -10.79 -11.26 -10.61
N LEU A 304 -9.84 -10.33 -10.52
CA LEU A 304 -9.45 -9.72 -9.25
C LEU A 304 -10.60 -8.94 -8.61
N GLN A 305 -11.34 -8.16 -9.41
CA GLN A 305 -12.53 -7.46 -8.92
C GLN A 305 -13.58 -8.46 -8.41
N GLU A 306 -13.88 -9.50 -9.20
CA GLU A 306 -14.81 -10.58 -8.82
C GLU A 306 -14.33 -11.36 -7.58
N ALA A 307 -13.02 -11.44 -7.35
CA ALA A 307 -12.43 -12.01 -6.15
C ALA A 307 -12.57 -11.12 -4.90
N GLY A 308 -13.01 -9.86 -5.05
CA GLY A 308 -13.30 -8.97 -3.93
C GLY A 308 -12.40 -7.73 -3.83
N VAL A 309 -11.50 -7.50 -4.79
CA VAL A 309 -10.70 -6.26 -4.85
C VAL A 309 -11.59 -5.12 -5.32
N ASN A 310 -12.05 -4.30 -4.38
CA ASN A 310 -13.06 -3.27 -4.66
C ASN A 310 -12.76 -1.92 -4.01
N ARG A 311 -11.77 -1.85 -3.11
CA ARG A 311 -11.39 -0.60 -2.44
C ARG A 311 -10.16 0.02 -3.10
N ARG A 312 -9.98 1.34 -2.91
CA ARG A 312 -8.85 2.09 -3.47
C ARG A 312 -7.51 1.55 -2.97
N ASP A 313 -7.38 1.37 -1.67
CA ASP A 313 -6.18 0.81 -1.01
C ASP A 313 -5.79 -0.53 -1.62
N GLN A 314 -6.75 -1.43 -1.83
CA GLN A 314 -6.49 -2.75 -2.41
C GLN A 314 -6.00 -2.67 -3.87
N TRP A 315 -6.52 -1.74 -4.67
CA TRP A 315 -6.04 -1.55 -6.04
C TRP A 315 -4.64 -0.92 -6.09
N LEU A 316 -4.32 -0.02 -5.14
CA LEU A 316 -2.98 0.55 -5.00
C LEU A 316 -1.98 -0.53 -4.56
N ASP A 317 -2.36 -1.39 -3.60
CA ASP A 317 -1.56 -2.57 -3.20
C ASP A 317 -1.20 -3.42 -4.42
N VAL A 318 -2.17 -3.72 -5.31
CA VAL A 318 -1.89 -4.46 -6.54
C VAL A 318 -0.85 -3.74 -7.40
N ILE A 319 -0.97 -2.42 -7.63
CA ILE A 319 -0.02 -1.67 -8.48
C ILE A 319 1.42 -1.72 -7.91
N GLU A 320 1.55 -1.56 -6.59
CA GLU A 320 2.83 -1.52 -5.88
C GLU A 320 3.49 -2.91 -5.79
N ASP A 321 2.71 -3.92 -5.40
CA ASP A 321 3.18 -5.29 -5.19
C ASP A 321 3.59 -6.03 -6.45
N THR A 322 3.10 -5.57 -7.59
CA THR A 322 3.25 -6.28 -8.85
C THR A 322 4.09 -5.55 -9.88
N LYS A 323 4.46 -4.27 -9.64
CA LYS A 323 5.18 -3.45 -10.64
C LYS A 323 4.50 -3.48 -12.01
N CYS A 324 3.17 -3.43 -12.00
CA CYS A 324 2.42 -3.82 -13.18
C CYS A 324 2.68 -2.90 -14.39
N SER A 325 2.54 -3.48 -15.59
CA SER A 325 2.70 -2.74 -16.83
C SER A 325 1.60 -1.68 -17.01
N GLU A 326 1.83 -0.67 -17.86
CA GLU A 326 0.84 0.37 -18.16
C GLU A 326 -0.50 -0.21 -18.65
N LYS A 327 -0.49 -1.34 -19.37
CA LYS A 327 -1.71 -2.04 -19.80
C LYS A 327 -2.55 -2.51 -18.60
N VAL A 328 -1.90 -3.04 -17.57
CA VAL A 328 -2.56 -3.48 -16.35
C VAL A 328 -3.09 -2.27 -15.59
N VAL A 329 -2.29 -1.21 -15.41
CA VAL A 329 -2.75 0.01 -14.73
C VAL A 329 -3.98 0.59 -15.43
N LYS A 330 -4.01 0.58 -16.77
CA LYS A 330 -5.19 0.97 -17.56
C LYS A 330 -6.41 0.10 -17.30
N ALA A 331 -6.22 -1.21 -17.18
CA ALA A 331 -7.32 -2.11 -16.83
C ALA A 331 -7.79 -1.89 -15.38
N ILE A 332 -6.88 -1.66 -14.42
CA ILE A 332 -7.21 -1.32 -13.03
C ILE A 332 -8.01 -0.02 -12.95
N ALA A 333 -7.66 0.99 -13.76
CA ALA A 333 -8.37 2.26 -13.81
C ALA A 333 -9.86 2.12 -14.14
N ASP A 334 -10.25 1.10 -14.93
CA ASP A 334 -11.66 0.82 -15.26
C ASP A 334 -12.47 0.39 -14.01
N HIS A 335 -11.80 -0.13 -12.97
CA HIS A 335 -12.41 -0.63 -11.72
C HIS A 335 -12.10 0.22 -10.49
N PHE A 336 -11.25 1.25 -10.64
CA PHE A 336 -10.82 2.07 -9.52
C PHE A 336 -11.97 2.93 -8.99
N PRO A 337 -12.32 2.87 -7.70
CA PRO A 337 -13.45 3.62 -7.15
C PRO A 337 -13.25 5.12 -7.26
N LEU A 338 -14.04 5.78 -8.12
CA LEU A 338 -13.99 7.23 -8.29
C LEU A 338 -14.89 7.98 -7.28
N PRO A 339 -14.52 9.22 -6.91
CA PRO A 339 -15.34 10.07 -6.05
C PRO A 339 -16.76 10.27 -6.60
N ARG A 340 -17.76 10.30 -5.72
CA ARG A 340 -19.14 10.67 -6.07
C ARG A 340 -19.39 12.13 -5.67
N ALA A 341 -20.07 12.89 -6.53
CA ALA A 341 -20.20 14.36 -6.45
C ALA A 341 -20.93 14.93 -5.21
N SER A 342 -21.24 14.14 -4.19
CA SER A 342 -22.03 14.55 -3.02
C SER A 342 -21.57 13.90 -1.72
N VAL A 343 -20.36 13.34 -1.70
CA VAL A 343 -19.88 12.53 -0.60
C VAL A 343 -18.82 13.32 0.18
N SER A 344 -18.85 13.20 1.52
CA SER A 344 -17.92 13.90 2.40
C SER A 344 -16.46 13.55 2.10
N ALA A 345 -15.54 14.45 2.45
CA ALA A 345 -14.10 14.25 2.24
C ALA A 345 -13.52 13.00 2.94
N TRP A 346 -14.28 12.40 3.86
CA TRP A 346 -13.86 11.31 4.74
C TRP A 346 -14.58 9.98 4.48
N ASP A 347 -15.47 9.93 3.49
CA ASP A 347 -16.11 8.68 3.07
C ASP A 347 -15.20 7.94 2.09
N ASP A 348 -15.33 6.61 2.02
CA ASP A 348 -14.64 5.76 1.04
C ASP A 348 -14.93 6.21 -0.42
N ASN A 349 -16.08 6.86 -0.66
CA ASN A 349 -16.45 7.43 -1.96
C ASN A 349 -16.18 8.93 -2.09
N GLY A 350 -15.44 9.53 -1.15
CA GLY A 350 -14.99 10.91 -1.18
C GLY A 350 -13.88 11.16 -2.20
N PRO A 351 -13.21 12.33 -2.16
CA PRO A 351 -12.04 12.67 -2.97
C PRO A 351 -10.93 11.62 -2.87
N ILE A 352 -10.07 11.53 -3.89
CA ILE A 352 -8.90 10.64 -3.82
C ILE A 352 -7.87 11.26 -2.88
N VAL A 353 -7.55 10.58 -1.78
CA VAL A 353 -6.52 11.02 -0.83
C VAL A 353 -5.17 10.39 -1.20
N ILE A 354 -4.21 11.24 -1.56
CA ILE A 354 -2.87 10.86 -1.97
C ILE A 354 -1.94 11.02 -0.78
N GLU A 355 -1.40 9.91 -0.29
CA GLU A 355 -0.53 9.83 0.88
C GLU A 355 0.92 9.53 0.46
N ASP A 356 1.91 9.89 1.28
CA ASP A 356 3.34 9.70 0.94
C ASP A 356 3.69 8.26 0.56
N GLY A 357 3.08 7.31 1.27
CA GLY A 357 3.39 5.89 1.10
C GLY A 357 2.73 5.24 -0.11
N ARG A 358 2.04 6.01 -0.96
CA ARG A 358 1.34 5.52 -2.17
C ARG A 358 1.60 6.40 -3.40
N ILE A 359 2.63 7.26 -3.34
CA ILE A 359 2.92 8.26 -4.36
C ILE A 359 3.19 7.57 -5.71
N ALA A 360 3.97 6.49 -5.71
CA ALA A 360 4.37 5.83 -6.96
C ALA A 360 3.18 5.13 -7.66
N ALA A 361 2.22 4.61 -6.90
CA ALA A 361 1.00 4.04 -7.46
C ALA A 361 0.09 5.12 -8.04
N TYR A 362 -0.12 6.20 -7.29
CA TYR A 362 -0.94 7.33 -7.75
C TYR A 362 -0.35 8.01 -8.98
N GLU A 363 0.97 8.12 -9.10
CA GLU A 363 1.64 8.70 -10.26
C GLU A 363 1.22 7.99 -11.55
N LYS A 364 1.25 6.65 -11.54
CA LYS A 364 0.86 5.81 -12.68
C LYS A 364 -0.64 5.88 -12.96
N LEU A 365 -1.44 5.89 -11.89
CA LEU A 365 -2.90 5.76 -11.99
C LEU A 365 -3.58 7.06 -12.39
N LEU A 366 -3.23 8.19 -11.77
CA LEU A 366 -3.88 9.49 -11.98
C LEU A 366 -3.81 9.95 -13.44
N TYR A 367 -2.69 9.68 -14.12
CA TYR A 367 -2.54 10.01 -15.54
C TYR A 367 -3.62 9.38 -16.44
N ILE A 368 -4.15 8.22 -16.03
CA ILE A 368 -5.15 7.44 -16.77
C ILE A 368 -6.57 7.79 -16.32
N LEU A 369 -6.77 8.08 -15.03
CA LEU A 369 -8.09 8.37 -14.48
C LEU A 369 -8.71 9.63 -15.11
N PRO A 370 -10.06 9.71 -15.16
CA PRO A 370 -10.73 10.93 -15.56
C PRO A 370 -10.44 12.07 -14.56
N PRO A 371 -10.58 13.34 -15.00
CA PRO A 371 -10.51 14.50 -14.11
C PRO A 371 -11.38 14.30 -12.87
N THR A 372 -10.81 14.54 -11.69
CA THR A 372 -11.45 14.22 -10.41
C THR A 372 -10.93 15.14 -9.31
N GLN A 373 -11.55 15.05 -8.13
CA GLN A 373 -11.11 15.77 -6.94
C GLN A 373 -10.09 14.95 -6.15
N VAL A 374 -9.01 15.60 -5.76
CA VAL A 374 -7.90 15.00 -5.00
C VAL A 374 -7.60 15.80 -3.73
N ILE A 375 -7.11 15.11 -2.71
CA ILE A 375 -6.53 15.67 -1.50
C ILE A 375 -5.10 15.15 -1.41
N LEU A 376 -4.14 16.06 -1.29
CA LEU A 376 -2.74 15.71 -1.03
C LEU A 376 -2.53 15.68 0.49
N ASP A 377 -2.26 14.52 1.09
CA ASP A 377 -2.03 14.36 2.54
C ASP A 377 -0.62 13.83 2.82
N ILE A 378 0.29 14.78 3.05
CA ILE A 378 1.75 14.61 3.00
C ILE A 378 2.32 14.85 4.39
N VAL A 379 2.87 13.78 4.95
CA VAL A 379 3.63 13.70 6.21
C VAL A 379 5.14 13.73 5.93
N GLY A 380 5.57 13.34 4.72
CA GLY A 380 6.97 13.19 4.35
C GLY A 380 7.62 14.45 3.79
N ASN A 381 8.72 14.22 3.05
CA ASN A 381 9.41 15.29 2.32
C ASN A 381 8.60 15.65 1.06
N PRO A 382 8.21 16.92 0.86
CA PRO A 382 7.41 17.35 -0.29
C PRO A 382 8.11 17.15 -1.64
N ALA A 383 9.44 17.00 -1.67
CA ALA A 383 10.20 16.71 -2.90
C ALA A 383 9.79 15.39 -3.58
N SER A 384 9.23 14.44 -2.82
CA SER A 384 8.68 13.19 -3.35
C SER A 384 7.53 13.41 -4.33
N LEU A 385 6.82 14.54 -4.22
CA LEU A 385 5.66 14.87 -5.05
C LEU A 385 6.01 15.33 -6.46
N ASN A 386 7.30 15.61 -6.73
CA ASN A 386 7.71 16.11 -8.04
C ASN A 386 7.32 15.18 -9.19
N CYS A 387 7.27 13.87 -8.95
CA CYS A 387 6.83 12.90 -9.94
C CYS A 387 5.31 12.96 -10.19
N LEU A 388 4.51 13.33 -9.18
CA LEU A 388 3.06 13.45 -9.28
C LEU A 388 2.58 14.73 -9.99
N LEU A 389 3.40 15.78 -10.01
CA LEU A 389 2.97 17.10 -10.49
C LEU A 389 2.34 17.06 -11.89
N ALA A 390 2.96 16.34 -12.83
CA ALA A 390 2.45 16.22 -14.20
C ALA A 390 1.10 15.47 -14.26
N SER A 391 0.89 14.48 -13.38
CA SER A 391 -0.37 13.75 -13.31
C SER A 391 -1.47 14.58 -12.65
N LEU A 392 -1.13 15.49 -11.74
CA LEU A 392 -2.08 16.35 -11.01
C LEU A 392 -2.69 17.47 -11.86
N ASP A 393 -2.05 17.89 -12.96
CA ASP A 393 -2.51 18.99 -13.83
C ASP A 393 -3.95 18.79 -14.38
N ARG A 394 -4.44 17.54 -14.42
CA ARG A 394 -5.78 17.17 -14.91
C ARG A 394 -6.83 17.06 -13.81
N HIS A 395 -6.44 17.20 -12.55
CA HIS A 395 -7.29 16.99 -11.39
C HIS A 395 -7.47 18.29 -10.60
N VAL A 396 -8.55 18.35 -9.82
CA VAL A 396 -8.84 19.50 -8.96
C VAL A 396 -8.36 19.16 -7.55
N CYS A 397 -7.32 19.82 -7.10
CA CYS A 397 -6.85 19.69 -5.72
C CYS A 397 -7.79 20.46 -4.79
N ILE A 398 -8.62 19.75 -4.03
CA ILE A 398 -9.56 20.37 -3.09
C ILE A 398 -9.04 20.39 -1.65
N GLY A 399 -7.89 19.74 -1.40
CA GLY A 399 -7.24 19.78 -0.11
C GLY A 399 -5.73 19.59 -0.24
N LEU A 400 -4.96 20.40 0.48
CA LEU A 400 -3.54 20.20 0.64
C LEU A 400 -3.23 20.15 2.13
N ARG A 401 -2.62 19.04 2.55
CA ARG A 401 -2.22 18.82 3.93
C ARG A 401 -0.75 18.48 3.98
N HIS A 402 0.05 19.41 4.46
CA HIS A 402 1.47 19.19 4.73
C HIS A 402 1.68 19.11 6.25
N ARG A 403 1.43 17.92 6.81
CA ARG A 403 1.33 17.71 8.26
C ARG A 403 2.66 17.95 8.97
N GLN A 404 3.77 17.57 8.35
CA GLN A 404 5.09 17.70 8.96
C GLN A 404 5.46 19.15 9.26
N THR A 405 5.25 20.07 8.32
CA THR A 405 5.52 21.51 8.55
C THR A 405 4.57 22.10 9.57
N TYR A 406 3.34 21.59 9.66
CA TYR A 406 2.40 22.08 10.65
C TYR A 406 2.84 21.74 12.08
N TYR A 407 3.31 20.50 12.30
CA TYR A 407 3.73 20.03 13.63
C TYR A 407 5.19 20.36 13.99
N HIS A 408 6.05 20.46 12.97
CA HIS A 408 7.46 20.79 13.07
C HIS A 408 7.82 21.95 12.14
N PRO A 409 7.30 23.16 12.41
CA PRO A 409 7.54 24.30 11.56
C PRO A 409 9.02 24.71 11.56
N THR A 410 9.54 24.92 10.36
CA THR A 410 10.91 25.37 10.09
C THR A 410 10.89 26.23 8.83
N GLU A 411 11.66 27.32 8.79
CA GLU A 411 11.64 28.23 7.64
C GLU A 411 12.21 27.60 6.34
N ASP A 412 13.11 26.62 6.46
CA ASP A 412 13.80 26.02 5.31
C ASP A 412 12.89 25.28 4.31
N ILE A 413 11.67 24.93 4.72
CA ILE A 413 10.75 24.09 3.92
C ILE A 413 9.85 24.95 3.01
N HIS A 414 9.76 26.27 3.25
CA HIS A 414 8.88 27.17 2.50
C HIS A 414 9.05 27.12 0.98
N PRO A 415 10.27 27.20 0.41
CA PRO A 415 10.43 27.26 -1.03
C PRO A 415 9.90 26.00 -1.74
N ILE A 416 10.02 24.84 -1.10
CA ILE A 416 9.56 23.56 -1.66
C ILE A 416 8.03 23.50 -1.64
N VAL A 417 7.42 23.93 -0.52
CA VAL A 417 5.95 23.99 -0.40
C VAL A 417 5.36 25.02 -1.35
N ASP A 418 5.98 26.20 -1.50
CA ASP A 418 5.54 27.23 -2.44
C ASP A 418 5.65 26.75 -3.90
N GLN A 419 6.73 26.04 -4.25
CA GLN A 419 6.89 25.43 -5.57
C GLN A 419 5.80 24.40 -5.85
N LEU A 420 5.51 23.51 -4.89
CA LEU A 420 4.43 22.53 -4.98
C LEU A 420 3.08 23.24 -5.18
N LEU A 421 2.78 24.20 -4.32
CA LEU A 421 1.55 24.99 -4.36
C LEU A 421 1.37 25.71 -5.69
N SER A 422 2.46 26.17 -6.31
CA SER A 422 2.39 26.82 -7.61
C SER A 422 1.85 25.94 -8.74
N LYS A 423 1.88 24.62 -8.54
CA LYS A 423 1.41 23.62 -9.50
C LYS A 423 0.03 23.09 -9.13
N VAL A 424 -0.22 22.86 -7.85
CA VAL A 424 -1.42 22.15 -7.40
C VAL A 424 -2.52 23.08 -6.87
N TRP A 425 -2.31 24.40 -6.87
CA TRP A 425 -3.31 25.33 -6.34
C TRP A 425 -4.63 25.28 -7.11
N SER A 426 -5.74 25.18 -6.37
CA SER A 426 -7.09 25.27 -6.91
C SER A 426 -7.87 26.42 -6.26
N PRO A 427 -8.70 27.16 -7.02
CA PRO A 427 -9.69 28.07 -6.43
C PRO A 427 -10.76 27.34 -5.60
N ASP A 428 -10.89 26.02 -5.76
CA ASP A 428 -11.84 25.15 -5.05
C ASP A 428 -11.21 24.48 -3.82
N LEU A 429 -10.07 24.98 -3.34
CA LEU A 429 -9.41 24.46 -2.14
C LEU A 429 -10.34 24.62 -0.93
N SER A 430 -10.61 23.51 -0.25
CA SER A 430 -11.50 23.44 0.93
C SER A 430 -10.72 23.27 2.23
N VAL A 431 -9.54 22.66 2.17
CA VAL A 431 -8.67 22.41 3.32
C VAL A 431 -7.23 22.79 2.99
N TYR A 432 -6.60 23.57 3.87
CA TYR A 432 -5.17 23.86 3.80
C TYR A 432 -4.50 23.57 5.14
N ILE A 433 -3.47 22.72 5.17
CA ILE A 433 -2.60 22.50 6.33
C ILE A 433 -1.17 22.74 5.87
N GLY A 434 -0.46 23.69 6.47
CA GLY A 434 0.89 24.00 6.04
C GLY A 434 1.45 25.29 6.64
N PRO A 435 2.64 25.70 6.19
CA PRO A 435 3.29 26.88 6.72
C PRO A 435 2.85 28.13 5.94
N LEU A 436 2.73 29.27 6.61
CA LEU A 436 2.30 30.52 5.97
C LEU A 436 3.50 31.24 5.33
N SER A 437 3.41 31.56 4.04
CA SER A 437 4.38 32.36 3.27
C SER A 437 3.66 33.49 2.53
N ASP A 438 4.40 34.47 1.99
CA ASP A 438 3.83 35.53 1.14
C ASP A 438 3.07 34.94 -0.06
N TYR A 439 3.61 33.86 -0.63
CA TYR A 439 2.98 33.13 -1.72
C TYR A 439 1.64 32.53 -1.29
N VAL A 440 1.64 31.75 -0.21
CA VAL A 440 0.44 31.12 0.36
C VAL A 440 -0.60 32.16 0.70
N LEU A 441 -0.22 33.26 1.35
CA LEU A 441 -1.12 34.36 1.71
C LEU A 441 -1.86 34.91 0.47
N SER A 442 -1.10 35.26 -0.57
CA SER A 442 -1.66 35.82 -1.81
C SER A 442 -2.65 34.89 -2.51
N ARG A 443 -2.52 33.59 -2.25
CA ARG A 443 -3.33 32.52 -2.81
C ARG A 443 -4.56 32.25 -1.96
N LEU A 444 -4.41 32.10 -0.64
CA LEU A 444 -5.51 31.88 0.31
C LEU A 444 -6.55 33.00 0.25
N GLN A 445 -6.11 34.26 0.13
CA GLN A 445 -7.01 35.44 -0.02
C GLN A 445 -7.97 35.34 -1.21
N ARG A 446 -7.65 34.50 -2.22
CA ARG A 446 -8.44 34.34 -3.44
C ARG A 446 -9.41 33.16 -3.38
N VAL A 447 -9.27 32.27 -2.39
CA VAL A 447 -10.09 31.07 -2.28
C VAL A 447 -11.30 31.35 -1.41
N ARG A 448 -12.48 31.03 -1.93
CA ARG A 448 -13.76 31.27 -1.24
C ARG A 448 -14.32 30.05 -0.54
N SER A 449 -13.91 28.86 -0.98
CA SER A 449 -14.42 27.56 -0.52
C SER A 449 -13.69 26.99 0.70
N LEU A 450 -12.76 27.73 1.31
CA LEU A 450 -11.98 27.25 2.46
C LEU A 450 -12.89 27.04 3.66
N ARG A 451 -12.92 25.79 4.13
CA ARG A 451 -13.63 25.37 5.34
C ARG A 451 -12.70 25.13 6.51
N GLU A 452 -11.47 24.73 6.24
CA GLU A 452 -10.49 24.43 7.26
C GLU A 452 -9.11 24.98 6.87
N ILE A 453 -8.50 25.72 7.79
CA ILE A 453 -7.13 26.23 7.63
C ILE A 453 -6.34 25.85 8.87
N ARG A 454 -5.17 25.22 8.68
CA ARG A 454 -4.18 24.96 9.73
C ARG A 454 -2.84 25.55 9.35
N LEU A 455 -2.44 26.60 10.06
CA LEU A 455 -1.22 27.35 9.78
C LEU A 455 -0.19 27.11 10.86
N SER A 456 1.06 26.94 10.45
CA SER A 456 2.19 27.00 11.37
C SER A 456 2.98 28.29 11.21
N ILE A 457 3.27 28.92 12.35
CA ILE A 457 3.91 30.22 12.50
C ILE A 457 5.17 30.03 13.34
N SER A 458 6.32 30.11 12.70
CA SER A 458 7.66 29.96 13.29
C SER A 458 8.49 31.24 13.31
N SER A 459 8.02 32.33 12.71
CA SER A 459 8.70 33.62 12.75
C SER A 459 7.77 34.83 12.79
N ASN A 460 8.32 35.98 13.20
CA ASN A 460 7.59 37.25 13.27
C ASN A 460 7.05 37.72 11.92
N HIS A 461 7.72 37.37 10.81
CA HIS A 461 7.22 37.66 9.46
C HIS A 461 5.91 36.91 9.23
N GLN A 462 5.88 35.60 9.52
CA GLN A 462 4.68 34.78 9.38
C GLN A 462 3.54 35.22 10.32
N ALA A 463 3.88 35.70 11.52
CA ALA A 463 2.91 36.31 12.44
C ALA A 463 2.25 37.54 11.81
N THR A 464 3.04 38.41 11.16
CA THR A 464 2.53 39.55 10.39
C THR A 464 1.61 39.09 9.25
N LEU A 465 2.04 38.09 8.46
CA LEU A 465 1.24 37.53 7.37
C LEU A 465 -0.08 36.92 7.86
N LEU A 466 -0.10 36.31 9.05
CA LEU A 466 -1.31 35.78 9.66
C LEU A 466 -2.30 36.92 9.95
N MET A 467 -1.83 38.02 10.50
CA MET A 467 -2.67 39.20 10.76
C MET A 467 -3.22 39.76 9.44
N GLU A 468 -2.39 39.85 8.40
CA GLU A 468 -2.83 40.28 7.07
C GLU A 468 -3.90 39.36 6.51
N LEU A 469 -3.72 38.03 6.58
CA LEU A 469 -4.69 37.04 6.11
C LEU A 469 -6.05 37.25 6.77
N ILE A 470 -6.04 37.41 8.08
CA ILE A 470 -7.23 37.56 8.93
C ILE A 470 -7.96 38.87 8.63
N ILE A 471 -7.24 39.98 8.47
CA ILE A 471 -7.82 41.30 8.21
C ILE A 471 -8.39 41.38 6.78
N SER A 472 -7.70 40.77 5.82
CA SER A 472 -7.99 40.94 4.39
C SER A 472 -9.06 40.00 3.83
N THR A 473 -9.32 38.86 4.49
CA THR A 473 -10.13 37.79 3.89
C THR A 473 -11.50 37.68 4.57
N SER A 474 -12.57 37.77 3.78
CA SER A 474 -13.91 37.38 4.25
C SER A 474 -14.02 35.86 4.17
N PHE A 475 -13.62 35.17 5.23
CA PHE A 475 -13.73 33.73 5.38
C PHE A 475 -15.19 33.30 5.64
N LYS A 476 -16.05 33.40 4.61
CA LYS A 476 -17.50 33.15 4.75
C LYS A 476 -17.83 31.70 5.09
N ASP A 477 -17.06 30.76 4.56
CA ASP A 477 -17.30 29.32 4.69
C ASP A 477 -16.30 28.63 5.63
N LEU A 478 -15.41 29.39 6.27
CA LEU A 478 -14.41 28.82 7.19
C LEU A 478 -15.11 28.38 8.46
N GLU A 479 -14.97 27.10 8.78
CA GLU A 479 -15.55 26.45 9.96
C GLU A 479 -14.48 26.34 11.06
N ASP A 480 -13.24 26.00 10.66
CA ASP A 480 -12.13 25.78 11.59
C ASP A 480 -10.85 26.52 11.18
N LEU A 481 -10.26 27.22 12.16
CA LEU A 481 -8.95 27.84 12.06
C LEU A 481 -8.01 27.28 13.14
N TYR A 482 -6.95 26.59 12.73
CA TYR A 482 -5.90 26.12 13.62
C TYR A 482 -4.63 26.94 13.40
N VAL A 483 -4.04 27.43 14.49
CA VAL A 483 -2.80 28.22 14.45
C VAL A 483 -1.79 27.57 15.38
N ALA A 484 -0.74 26.99 14.82
CA ALA A 484 0.41 26.48 15.55
C ALA A 484 1.50 27.54 15.62
N VAL A 485 1.92 27.92 16.83
CA VAL A 485 2.89 28.99 17.06
C VAL A 485 4.09 28.44 17.82
N THR A 486 5.29 28.72 17.34
CA THR A 486 6.53 28.37 18.03
C THR A 486 7.02 29.48 18.96
N PRO A 487 7.85 29.16 19.96
CA PRO A 487 8.38 30.15 20.91
C PRO A 487 9.29 31.22 20.30
N GLU A 488 9.78 31.02 19.08
CA GLU A 488 10.62 31.98 18.34
C GLU A 488 9.80 33.21 17.91
N VAL A 489 8.47 33.09 17.85
CA VAL A 489 7.56 34.18 17.53
C VAL A 489 7.36 35.08 18.74
N GLN A 490 7.69 36.36 18.60
CA GLN A 490 7.46 37.34 19.65
C GLN A 490 5.97 37.68 19.74
N PRO A 491 5.36 37.70 20.95
CA PRO A 491 3.95 38.05 21.10
C PRO A 491 3.60 39.42 20.51
N ALA A 492 4.54 40.38 20.57
CA ALA A 492 4.36 41.72 20.00
C ALA A 492 4.21 41.75 18.47
N ALA A 493 4.57 40.68 17.76
CA ALA A 493 4.34 40.55 16.32
C ALA A 493 2.84 40.28 16.00
N ILE A 494 2.07 39.81 16.97
CA ILE A 494 0.61 39.67 16.88
C ILE A 494 -0.01 40.97 17.38
N THR A 495 -0.32 41.87 16.45
CA THR A 495 -0.77 43.24 16.76
C THR A 495 -2.27 43.34 16.99
N THR A 496 -3.04 42.34 16.56
CA THR A 496 -4.50 42.32 16.66
C THR A 496 -5.02 40.93 16.98
N ASN A 497 -6.06 40.85 17.79
CA ASN A 497 -6.75 39.60 18.07
C ASN A 497 -7.41 39.09 16.79
N ILE A 498 -7.50 37.76 16.67
CA ILE A 498 -8.33 37.13 15.63
C ILE A 498 -9.76 37.68 15.85
N PRO A 499 -10.33 38.41 14.88
CA PRO A 499 -11.63 39.03 15.02
C PRO A 499 -12.65 37.94 15.32
N GLY A 500 -13.68 38.32 16.08
CA GLY A 500 -14.84 37.48 16.33
C GLY A 500 -15.55 37.18 15.02
N ILE A 501 -15.13 36.13 14.33
CA ILE A 501 -15.87 35.61 13.19
C ILE A 501 -16.89 34.67 13.79
N ASP A 502 -18.14 35.15 13.83
CA ASP A 502 -19.28 34.37 14.32
C ASP A 502 -19.28 33.00 13.61
N ASN A 503 -19.26 31.93 14.39
CA ASN A 503 -19.28 30.52 13.97
C ASN A 503 -17.95 29.87 13.54
N ILE A 504 -16.78 30.49 13.77
CA ILE A 504 -15.48 29.82 13.55
C ILE A 504 -14.93 29.25 14.84
N TRP A 505 -14.54 27.97 14.80
CA TRP A 505 -13.77 27.32 15.86
C TRP A 505 -12.29 27.63 15.69
N VAL A 506 -11.70 28.26 16.70
CA VAL A 506 -10.29 28.63 16.70
C VAL A 506 -9.51 27.73 17.65
N TRP A 507 -8.52 27.06 17.09
CA TRP A 507 -7.65 26.10 17.77
C TRP A 507 -6.23 26.65 17.83
N LEU A 508 -5.77 27.04 19.00
CA LEU A 508 -4.44 27.60 19.20
C LEU A 508 -3.49 26.53 19.73
N HIS A 509 -2.46 26.18 18.97
CA HIS A 509 -1.44 25.21 19.36
C HIS A 509 -0.14 25.95 19.70
N LEU A 510 0.21 26.02 20.98
CA LEU A 510 1.48 26.59 21.42
C LEU A 510 2.51 25.48 21.57
N LEU A 511 3.49 25.45 20.67
CA LEU A 511 4.47 24.37 20.59
C LEU A 511 5.60 24.57 21.61
N ASP A 512 6.13 23.48 22.17
CA ASP A 512 7.40 23.46 22.93
C ASP A 512 7.41 24.45 24.13
N VAL A 513 6.30 24.54 24.86
CA VAL A 513 6.17 25.41 26.03
C VAL A 513 6.87 24.78 27.25
N THR A 514 7.90 25.48 27.74
CA THR A 514 8.63 25.16 28.97
C THR A 514 8.23 26.08 30.12
N ASP A 515 8.68 25.77 31.33
CA ASP A 515 8.43 26.59 32.52
C ASP A 515 8.89 28.04 32.35
N GLU A 516 10.05 28.29 31.73
CA GLU A 516 10.53 29.66 31.50
C GLU A 516 9.67 30.43 30.47
N ARG A 517 8.89 29.70 29.66
CA ARG A 517 8.10 30.24 28.54
C ARG A 517 6.61 30.38 28.85
N VAL A 518 6.19 30.17 30.10
CA VAL A 518 4.78 30.36 30.51
C VAL A 518 4.28 31.79 30.24
N SER A 519 5.08 32.80 30.56
CA SER A 519 4.71 34.21 30.31
C SER A 519 4.52 34.49 28.83
N TRP A 520 5.42 33.95 28.00
CA TRP A 520 5.33 34.07 26.54
C TRP A 520 4.03 33.44 26.01
N ALA A 521 3.72 32.22 26.44
CA ALA A 521 2.52 31.50 26.02
C ALA A 521 1.24 32.26 26.40
N CYS A 522 1.17 32.77 27.63
CA CYS A 522 0.03 33.55 28.10
C CYS A 522 -0.16 34.86 27.32
N GLU A 523 0.95 35.52 26.96
CA GLU A 523 0.92 36.74 26.15
C GLU A 523 0.50 36.46 24.72
N MET A 524 1.00 35.37 24.12
CA MET A 524 0.61 34.92 22.80
C MET A 524 -0.90 34.63 22.72
N VAL A 525 -1.44 33.92 23.72
CA VAL A 525 -2.88 33.66 23.84
C VAL A 525 -3.66 34.96 23.95
N ALA A 526 -3.22 35.89 24.82
CA ALA A 526 -3.90 37.17 25.01
C ALA A 526 -3.93 38.04 23.73
N ASN A 527 -2.89 37.95 22.91
CA ASN A 527 -2.79 38.71 21.66
C ASN A 527 -3.58 38.05 20.53
N LEU A 528 -3.72 36.72 20.50
CA LEU A 528 -4.46 36.01 19.45
C LEU A 528 -5.95 35.89 19.74
N ILE A 529 -6.35 35.70 21.00
CA ILE A 529 -7.72 35.37 21.40
C ILE A 529 -8.46 36.63 21.81
N ASN A 530 -9.64 36.89 21.25
CA ASN A 530 -10.52 37.95 21.73
C ASN A 530 -11.25 37.48 23.01
N PRO A 531 -11.06 38.15 24.16
CA PRO A 531 -11.70 37.75 25.42
C PRO A 531 -13.23 37.72 25.38
N SER A 532 -13.85 38.42 24.43
CA SER A 532 -15.31 38.47 24.27
C SER A 532 -15.89 37.31 23.45
N GLN A 533 -15.05 36.60 22.69
CA GLN A 533 -15.49 35.50 21.84
C GLN A 533 -15.48 34.18 22.64
N ARG A 534 -16.46 33.32 22.38
CA ARG A 534 -16.55 31.97 22.94
C ARG A 534 -16.04 30.96 21.92
N GLY A 535 -15.61 29.78 22.38
CA GLY A 535 -15.33 28.64 21.49
C GLY A 535 -13.86 28.46 21.09
N TYR A 536 -12.91 28.96 21.88
CA TYR A 536 -11.50 28.71 21.65
C TYR A 536 -11.03 27.43 22.33
N THR A 537 -10.13 26.71 21.67
CA THR A 537 -9.42 25.60 22.31
C THR A 537 -7.93 25.86 22.27
N ILE A 538 -7.25 25.69 23.41
CA ILE A 538 -5.80 25.90 23.52
C ILE A 538 -5.11 24.55 23.71
N TRP A 539 -4.09 24.29 22.93
CA TRP A 539 -3.32 23.06 22.93
C TRP A 539 -1.86 23.36 23.18
N PHE A 540 -1.21 22.51 23.95
CA PHE A 540 0.19 22.67 24.33
C PHE A 540 1.02 21.45 23.93
N PRO A 541 1.10 21.10 22.64
CA PRO A 541 1.86 19.94 22.22
C PRO A 541 3.34 20.09 22.54
N ARG A 542 3.94 18.95 22.91
CA ARG A 542 5.36 18.86 23.28
C ARG A 542 5.76 19.77 24.46
N SER A 543 4.80 20.28 25.22
CA SER A 543 5.09 21.02 26.45
C SER A 543 5.74 20.12 27.49
N THR A 544 6.73 20.69 28.20
CA THR A 544 7.45 20.04 29.30
C THR A 544 7.19 20.72 30.64
N LEU A 545 6.06 21.43 30.76
CA LEU A 545 5.65 22.09 31.99
C LEU A 545 5.41 21.08 33.11
N ASP A 546 5.94 21.38 34.28
CA ASP A 546 5.57 20.69 35.51
C ASP A 546 4.21 21.18 36.06
N GLU A 547 3.74 20.58 37.15
CA GLU A 547 2.48 20.96 37.80
C GLU A 547 2.43 22.45 38.19
N ALA A 548 3.52 22.99 38.73
CA ALA A 548 3.60 24.39 39.13
C ALA A 548 3.57 25.32 37.91
N GLY A 549 4.20 24.91 36.81
CA GLY A 549 4.13 25.54 35.50
C GLY A 549 2.71 25.63 34.96
N TRP A 550 1.94 24.54 35.03
CA TRP A 550 0.53 24.52 34.65
C TRP A 550 -0.33 25.43 35.53
N ILE A 551 -0.14 25.41 36.84
CA ILE A 551 -0.87 26.30 37.77
C ILE A 551 -0.56 27.77 37.42
N ARG A 552 0.71 28.11 37.20
CA ARG A 552 1.15 29.45 36.80
C ARG A 552 0.50 29.88 35.48
N MET A 553 0.50 28.99 34.48
CA MET A 553 -0.16 29.22 33.18
C MET A 553 -1.64 29.55 33.34
N ILE A 554 -2.39 28.73 34.09
CA ILE A 554 -3.83 28.91 34.30
C ILE A 554 -4.12 30.26 34.98
N GLN A 555 -3.34 30.61 36.01
CA GLN A 555 -3.49 31.88 36.73
C GLN A 555 -3.14 33.08 35.86
N ASP A 556 -2.08 33.01 35.06
CA ASP A 556 -1.64 34.12 34.21
C ASP A 556 -2.59 34.36 33.03
N LEU A 557 -3.16 33.29 32.44
CA LEU A 557 -4.23 33.40 31.46
C LEU A 557 -5.44 34.15 32.04
N TRP A 558 -5.86 33.78 33.25
CA TRP A 558 -6.97 34.44 33.93
C TRP A 558 -6.70 35.91 34.26
N ARG A 559 -5.50 36.23 34.74
CA ARG A 559 -5.07 37.63 35.00
C ARG A 559 -5.11 38.48 33.74
N ARG A 560 -4.84 37.88 32.59
CA ARG A 560 -4.93 38.53 31.26
C ARG A 560 -6.35 38.58 30.71
N GLY A 561 -7.36 38.15 31.48
CA GLY A 561 -8.76 38.23 31.10
C GLY A 561 -9.24 37.09 30.20
N ILE A 562 -8.41 36.07 29.96
CA ILE A 562 -8.82 34.88 29.20
C ILE A 562 -9.73 34.01 30.08
N LYS A 563 -10.99 33.90 29.69
CA LYS A 563 -12.05 33.15 30.38
C LYS A 563 -12.96 32.50 29.36
N ASN A 564 -13.67 31.44 29.75
CA ASN A 564 -14.64 30.71 28.93
C ASN A 564 -14.04 30.10 27.64
N ILE A 565 -12.78 29.63 27.71
CA ILE A 565 -12.26 28.77 26.64
C ILE A 565 -13.01 27.42 26.69
N TRP A 566 -13.17 26.77 25.54
CA TRP A 566 -13.89 25.49 25.45
C TRP A 566 -13.11 24.35 26.13
N GLY A 567 -11.78 24.35 25.97
CA GLY A 567 -10.92 23.37 26.61
C GLY A 567 -9.44 23.69 26.48
N MET A 568 -8.67 23.08 27.37
CA MET A 568 -7.22 23.14 27.38
C MET A 568 -6.64 21.73 27.22
N TRP A 569 -5.85 21.48 26.18
CA TRP A 569 -5.28 20.16 25.89
C TRP A 569 -3.79 20.13 26.21
N VAL A 570 -3.39 19.18 27.06
CA VAL A 570 -2.01 19.04 27.55
C VAL A 570 -1.44 17.65 27.21
N PRO A 571 -0.10 17.52 27.08
CA PRO A 571 0.52 16.24 26.79
C PRO A 571 0.26 15.24 27.93
N GLU A 572 -0.06 14.00 27.59
CA GLU A 572 -0.23 12.94 28.59
C GLU A 572 1.03 12.73 29.45
N THR A 573 2.20 13.02 28.87
CA THR A 573 3.52 12.90 29.49
C THR A 573 3.90 14.04 30.44
N SER A 574 3.22 15.19 30.39
CA SER A 574 3.60 16.35 31.21
C SER A 574 3.04 16.29 32.63
N ILE A 575 1.97 15.51 32.85
CA ILE A 575 1.30 15.40 34.15
C ILE A 575 0.78 13.98 34.40
N SER A 576 0.84 13.54 35.65
CA SER A 576 0.21 12.28 36.09
C SER A 576 -1.32 12.36 36.08
N SER A 577 -2.00 11.22 36.17
CA SER A 577 -3.47 11.15 36.22
C SER A 577 -4.05 11.88 37.44
N ASP A 578 -3.40 11.80 38.60
CA ASP A 578 -3.86 12.46 39.82
C ASP A 578 -3.73 13.98 39.70
N GLN A 579 -2.58 14.45 39.18
CA GLN A 579 -2.36 15.86 38.88
C GLN A 579 -3.37 16.39 37.85
N ALA A 580 -3.77 15.57 36.88
CA ALA A 580 -4.76 15.93 35.88
C ALA A 580 -6.11 16.33 36.50
N HIS A 581 -6.61 15.54 37.46
CA HIS A 581 -7.86 15.86 38.14
C HIS A 581 -7.77 17.14 38.98
N GLN A 582 -6.63 17.36 39.65
CA GLN A 582 -6.41 18.59 40.39
C GLN A 582 -6.35 19.81 39.45
N LEU A 583 -5.58 19.72 38.37
CA LEU A 583 -5.44 20.79 37.39
C LEU A 583 -6.73 21.06 36.61
N ASP A 584 -7.54 20.04 36.31
CA ASP A 584 -8.87 20.20 35.71
C ASP A 584 -9.79 20.99 36.62
N ASN A 585 -9.82 20.69 37.92
CA ASN A 585 -10.58 21.48 38.89
C ASN A 585 -10.10 22.94 38.96
N ILE A 586 -8.79 23.17 38.92
CA ILE A 586 -8.23 24.53 38.92
C ILE A 586 -8.59 25.26 37.62
N CYS A 587 -8.47 24.59 36.47
CA CYS A 587 -8.80 25.11 35.16
C CYS A 587 -10.30 25.45 35.05
N LEU A 588 -11.17 24.57 35.52
CA LEU A 588 -12.62 24.77 35.51
C LEU A 588 -13.04 25.94 36.40
N ASN A 589 -12.49 26.03 37.62
CA ASN A 589 -12.83 27.12 38.55
C ASN A 589 -12.23 28.47 38.13
N THR A 590 -11.08 28.47 37.46
CA THR A 590 -10.35 29.70 37.12
C THR A 590 -10.72 30.21 35.73
N LEU A 591 -10.68 29.34 34.72
CA LEU A 591 -10.91 29.68 33.31
C LEU A 591 -12.33 29.31 32.83
N GLY A 592 -13.09 28.53 33.60
CA GLY A 592 -14.39 28.04 33.14
C GLY A 592 -14.27 26.95 32.07
N ALA A 593 -13.17 26.20 32.05
CA ALA A 593 -12.81 25.27 31.00
C ALA A 593 -12.30 23.94 31.53
N SER A 594 -12.59 22.86 30.82
CA SER A 594 -12.03 21.53 31.12
C SER A 594 -10.61 21.38 30.59
N LEU A 595 -9.81 20.62 31.34
CA LEU A 595 -8.47 20.21 30.97
C LEU A 595 -8.49 18.76 30.46
N TYR A 596 -7.94 18.55 29.28
CA TYR A 596 -7.89 17.25 28.62
C TYR A 596 -6.45 16.78 28.45
N ARG A 597 -6.18 15.53 28.82
CA ARG A 597 -4.91 14.85 28.53
C ARG A 597 -4.99 14.17 27.17
N ARG A 598 -3.94 14.29 26.37
CA ARG A 598 -3.86 13.61 25.07
C ARG A 598 -2.44 13.15 24.77
N ASP A 599 -2.35 11.94 24.24
CA ASP A 599 -1.12 11.46 23.62
C ASP A 599 -0.95 12.15 22.25
N PHE A 600 0.00 13.08 22.21
CA PHE A 600 0.34 13.82 21.00
C PHE A 600 1.35 13.07 20.11
N ASN A 601 1.94 11.95 20.58
CA ASN A 601 2.84 11.15 19.74
C ASN A 601 2.09 10.39 18.64
N ASN A 602 0.80 10.13 18.84
CA ASN A 602 -0.06 9.48 17.86
C ASN A 602 -0.60 10.42 16.76
N TRP A 603 -0.20 11.70 16.74
CA TRP A 603 -0.65 12.70 15.74
C TRP A 603 -0.29 12.41 14.28
N LYS A 604 0.62 11.46 14.05
CA LYS A 604 0.94 10.99 12.69
C LYS A 604 -0.17 10.11 12.08
N LYS A 605 -1.10 9.62 12.89
CA LYS A 605 -2.33 8.95 12.45
C LYS A 605 -3.48 9.94 12.55
#